data_AF-A0A9D6DKY9-F1
#
_entry.id   AF-A0A9D6DKY9-F1
#
_cell.length_a   1.000
_cell.length_b   1.000
_cell.length_c   1.000
_cell.angle_alpha   90.00
_cell.angle_beta   90.00
_cell.angle_gamma   90.00
#
_symmetry.space_group_name_H-M   'P 1'
#
loop_
_entity.id
_entity.type
_entity.pdbx_description
1 polymer ?
#
loop_
_entity_poly.entity_id
_entity_poly.type
_entity_poly.pdbx_seq_one_letter_code
_entity_poly.pdbx_strand_id
1 'polypeptide(L)'
;MAKRTTERVSPGGGRVAYKDLRDWIAALDAAGQLARVGAEVDWNCELAHITRRTWDTYGDAAPALLFENIKGYKAPGPSKVFTGTFRSWYRTAMMLGLDPQTATSADLIRVLRDRINDREHFLPPNVVPSGPVKQNVVTGGKVDLTMFPVPMFGERDGGRFIGTMHSVITRDPDSGWVNVGTYRMMLHNGTETGIQIDPANQHIGQHYWKYIERNQP
;
A
#
# COMPACT_ATOMS: atom_id res chain seq x y z
N MET A 1 37.92 4.45 -6.67
CA MET A 1 37.63 3.12 -6.09
C MET A 1 36.27 3.18 -5.40
N ALA A 2 35.23 2.69 -6.08
CA ALA A 2 33.86 2.69 -5.56
C ALA A 2 33.74 1.58 -4.49
N LYS A 3 33.27 1.96 -3.30
CA LYS A 3 32.94 1.01 -2.22
C LYS A 3 31.77 0.14 -2.69
N ARG A 4 32.06 -1.13 -3.01
CA ARG A 4 31.05 -2.18 -3.18
C ARG A 4 30.24 -2.26 -1.88
N THR A 5 28.97 -1.91 -1.96
CA THR A 5 27.98 -2.23 -0.93
C THR A 5 27.90 -3.75 -0.83
N THR A 6 28.27 -4.28 0.32
CA THR A 6 28.17 -5.70 0.64
C THR A 6 26.69 -6.11 0.67
N GLU A 7 26.23 -6.73 -0.41
CA GLU A 7 24.92 -7.38 -0.46
C GLU A 7 24.94 -8.59 0.46
N ARG A 8 24.10 -8.58 1.51
CA ARG A 8 23.85 -9.76 2.34
C ARG A 8 22.85 -10.65 1.62
N VAL A 9 23.33 -11.76 1.10
CA VAL A 9 22.50 -12.85 0.56
C VAL A 9 21.95 -13.65 1.74
N SER A 10 20.62 -13.76 1.84
CA SER A 10 19.98 -14.70 2.77
C SER A 10 20.04 -16.12 2.16
N PRO A 11 20.30 -17.17 2.95
CA PRO A 11 20.30 -18.53 2.44
C PRO A 11 18.85 -18.91 2.09
N GLY A 12 18.57 -19.03 0.78
CA GLY A 12 17.21 -19.30 0.28
C GLY A 12 16.84 -18.65 -1.05
N GLY A 13 17.72 -17.89 -1.71
CA GLY A 13 17.57 -17.50 -3.13
C GLY A 13 16.43 -16.52 -3.49
N GLY A 14 15.43 -16.32 -2.62
CA GLY A 14 14.40 -15.31 -2.78
C GLY A 14 14.88 -13.96 -2.25
N ARG A 15 15.34 -13.06 -3.14
CA ARG A 15 15.57 -11.66 -2.77
C ARG A 15 14.24 -11.03 -2.40
N VAL A 16 14.05 -10.64 -1.13
CA VAL A 16 13.10 -9.58 -0.79
C VAL A 16 13.63 -8.31 -1.48
N ALA A 17 12.96 -7.88 -2.56
CA ALA A 17 13.45 -6.77 -3.37
C ALA A 17 13.51 -5.47 -2.57
N TYR A 18 12.55 -5.25 -1.65
CA TYR A 18 12.42 -4.04 -0.83
C TYR A 18 11.90 -4.38 0.57
N LYS A 19 12.48 -3.76 1.61
CA LYS A 19 12.14 -4.09 3.00
C LYS A 19 10.83 -3.49 3.48
N ASP A 20 10.52 -2.28 3.03
CA ASP A 20 9.33 -1.53 3.42
C ASP A 20 8.98 -0.46 2.37
N LEU A 21 7.91 0.31 2.61
CA LEU A 21 7.47 1.37 1.71
C LEU A 21 8.48 2.53 1.58
N ARG A 22 9.29 2.81 2.60
CA ARG A 22 10.29 3.89 2.55
C ARG A 22 11.44 3.48 1.64
N ASP A 23 11.91 2.24 1.77
CA ASP A 23 12.89 1.62 0.90
C ASP A 23 12.38 1.54 -0.55
N TRP A 24 11.12 1.17 -0.73
CA TRP A 24 10.48 1.16 -2.05
C TRP A 24 10.43 2.55 -2.70
N ILE A 25 9.99 3.58 -1.97
CA ILE A 25 9.97 4.96 -2.49
C ILE A 25 11.38 5.42 -2.87
N ALA A 26 12.39 5.10 -2.05
CA ALA A 26 13.79 5.44 -2.35
C ALA A 26 14.30 4.72 -3.61
N ALA A 27 13.94 3.44 -3.80
CA ALA A 27 14.29 2.69 -5.00
C ALA A 27 13.62 3.26 -6.26
N LEU A 28 12.36 3.68 -6.16
CA LEU A 28 11.68 4.36 -7.27
C LEU A 28 12.35 5.69 -7.64
N ASP A 29 12.77 6.47 -6.64
CA ASP A 29 13.50 7.73 -6.83
C ASP A 29 14.83 7.47 -7.57
N ALA A 30 15.62 6.51 -7.08
CA ALA A 30 16.89 6.13 -7.70
C ALA A 30 16.74 5.59 -9.14
N ALA A 31 15.61 4.95 -9.45
CA ALA A 31 15.30 4.44 -10.78
C ALA A 31 14.65 5.47 -11.72
N GLY A 32 14.46 6.73 -11.28
CA GLY A 32 13.77 7.75 -12.08
C GLY A 32 12.28 7.47 -12.29
N GLN A 33 11.68 6.65 -11.42
CA GLN A 33 10.27 6.22 -11.47
C GLN A 33 9.37 7.00 -10.50
N LEU A 34 9.92 7.98 -9.78
CA LEU A 34 9.23 8.83 -8.83
C LEU A 34 9.33 10.30 -9.26
N ALA A 35 8.21 11.02 -9.22
CA ALA A 35 8.20 12.48 -9.24
C ALA A 35 7.74 13.01 -7.88
N ARG A 36 8.48 13.99 -7.36
CA ARG A 36 8.17 14.67 -6.10
C ARG A 36 7.40 15.95 -6.40
N VAL A 37 6.24 16.12 -5.76
CA VAL A 37 5.38 17.28 -5.91
C VAL A 37 5.51 18.13 -4.64
N GLY A 38 6.36 19.16 -4.71
CA GLY A 38 6.62 20.08 -3.60
C GLY A 38 5.66 21.28 -3.53
N ALA A 39 4.94 21.55 -4.62
CA ALA A 39 3.87 22.55 -4.62
C ALA A 39 2.78 22.18 -3.60
N GLU A 40 2.11 23.19 -3.02
CA GLU A 40 0.95 22.92 -2.18
C GLU A 40 -0.20 22.39 -3.04
N VAL A 41 -0.78 21.27 -2.64
CA VAL A 41 -1.88 20.61 -3.35
C VAL A 41 -3.02 20.34 -2.37
N ASP A 42 -4.26 20.56 -2.81
CA ASP A 42 -5.46 20.25 -2.04
C ASP A 42 -5.76 18.74 -2.08
N TRP A 43 -6.08 18.17 -0.91
CA TRP A 43 -6.51 16.78 -0.79
C TRP A 43 -7.91 16.58 -1.41
N ASN A 44 -8.68 17.67 -1.56
CA ASN A 44 -10.02 17.65 -2.12
C ASN A 44 -9.96 17.68 -3.65
N CYS A 45 -10.01 16.51 -4.28
CA CYS A 45 -10.00 16.27 -5.72
C CYS A 45 -8.72 16.69 -6.46
N GLU A 46 -8.05 17.79 -6.12
CA GLU A 46 -6.88 18.29 -6.85
C GLU A 46 -5.76 17.25 -6.91
N LEU A 47 -5.35 16.67 -5.78
CA LEU A 47 -4.35 15.60 -5.73
C LEU A 47 -4.70 14.42 -6.64
N ALA A 48 -5.97 14.00 -6.60
CA ALA A 48 -6.47 12.88 -7.40
C ALA A 48 -6.51 13.22 -8.89
N HIS A 49 -6.92 14.44 -9.25
CA HIS A 49 -6.94 14.93 -10.62
C HIS A 49 -5.53 15.09 -11.19
N ILE A 50 -4.57 15.58 -10.41
CA ILE A 50 -3.14 15.59 -10.80
C ILE A 50 -2.70 14.16 -11.09
N THR A 51 -2.95 13.24 -10.15
CA THR A 51 -2.59 11.82 -10.31
C THR A 51 -3.20 11.20 -11.58
N ARG A 52 -4.51 11.41 -11.80
CA ARG A 52 -5.23 10.91 -12.99
C ARG A 52 -4.69 11.52 -14.27
N ARG A 53 -4.50 12.84 -14.31
CA ARG A 53 -3.97 13.56 -15.48
C ARG A 53 -2.55 13.11 -15.82
N THR A 54 -1.69 12.87 -14.83
CA THR A 54 -0.36 12.30 -15.06
C THR A 54 -0.47 10.94 -15.75
N TRP A 55 -1.38 10.07 -15.30
CA TRP A 55 -1.60 8.77 -15.96
C TRP A 55 -2.17 8.90 -17.37
N ASP A 56 -3.11 9.81 -17.60
CA ASP A 56 -3.69 10.04 -18.93
C ASP A 56 -2.67 10.61 -19.92
N THR A 57 -1.74 11.45 -19.42
CA THR A 57 -0.73 12.11 -20.25
C THR A 57 0.41 11.18 -20.63
N TYR A 58 0.92 10.41 -19.66
CA TYR A 58 2.15 9.63 -19.82
C TYR A 58 1.91 8.12 -19.95
N GLY A 59 0.67 7.65 -19.79
CA GLY A 59 0.32 6.25 -19.89
C GLY A 59 1.14 5.39 -18.91
N ASP A 60 1.80 4.35 -19.43
CA ASP A 60 2.64 3.47 -18.61
C ASP A 60 3.95 4.10 -18.13
N ALA A 61 4.41 5.15 -18.82
CA ALA A 61 5.60 5.92 -18.45
C ALA A 61 5.32 6.93 -17.32
N ALA A 62 4.07 7.03 -16.85
CA ALA A 62 3.72 7.92 -15.76
C ALA A 62 4.50 7.57 -14.48
N PRO A 63 5.18 8.55 -13.86
CA PRO A 63 5.90 8.31 -12.61
C PRO A 63 4.90 8.03 -11.48
N ALA A 64 5.37 7.35 -10.43
CA ALA A 64 4.71 7.43 -9.14
C ALA A 64 4.84 8.86 -8.59
N LEU A 65 3.87 9.34 -7.83
CA LEU A 65 3.86 10.70 -7.31
C LEU A 65 3.99 10.68 -5.78
N LEU A 66 4.94 11.45 -5.26
CA LEU A 66 5.02 11.75 -3.84
C LEU A 66 4.67 13.22 -3.63
N PHE A 67 3.46 13.47 -3.12
CA PHE A 67 3.01 14.80 -2.73
C PHE A 67 3.55 15.11 -1.34
N GLU A 68 4.32 16.19 -1.22
CA GLU A 68 5.06 16.51 0.01
C GLU A 68 4.46 17.67 0.81
N ASN A 69 3.53 18.42 0.21
CA ASN A 69 2.89 19.58 0.80
C ASN A 69 1.37 19.55 0.53
N ILE A 70 0.61 19.00 1.47
CA ILE A 70 -0.85 18.94 1.36
C ILE A 70 -1.48 20.09 2.15
N LYS A 71 -2.38 20.83 1.52
CA LYS A 71 -3.09 21.95 2.12
C LYS A 71 -3.79 21.54 3.42
N GLY A 72 -3.49 22.25 4.51
CA GLY A 72 -4.03 21.97 5.85
C GLY A 72 -3.31 20.88 6.65
N TYR A 73 -2.31 20.19 6.07
CA TYR A 73 -1.57 19.11 6.75
C TYR A 73 -0.07 19.42 6.75
N LYS A 74 0.54 19.57 7.93
CA LYS A 74 1.95 19.99 8.07
C LYS A 74 2.71 19.06 9.01
N ALA A 75 4.02 18.99 8.82
CA ALA A 75 4.94 18.31 9.72
C ALA A 75 4.90 18.96 11.12
N PRO A 76 5.12 18.21 12.22
CA PRO A 76 5.58 16.81 12.27
C PRO A 76 4.47 15.75 12.08
N GLY A 77 3.22 16.16 11.84
CA GLY A 77 2.10 15.25 11.58
C GLY A 77 2.12 14.62 10.17
N PRO A 78 1.13 13.77 9.85
CA PRO A 78 0.97 13.20 8.51
C PRO A 78 0.75 14.33 7.50
N SER A 79 1.67 14.48 6.53
CA SER A 79 1.64 15.61 5.59
C SER A 79 1.96 15.22 4.15
N LYS A 80 2.11 13.93 3.86
CA LYS A 80 2.52 13.42 2.55
C LYS A 80 1.56 12.35 2.06
N VAL A 81 1.38 12.28 0.74
CA VAL A 81 0.57 11.26 0.08
C VAL A 81 1.38 10.68 -1.08
N PHE A 82 1.42 9.35 -1.17
CA PHE A 82 2.12 8.63 -2.23
C PHE A 82 1.10 7.92 -3.12
N THR A 83 1.20 8.11 -4.44
CA THR A 83 0.28 7.52 -5.42
C THR A 83 1.04 6.86 -6.57
N GLY A 84 0.37 5.93 -7.28
CA GLY A 84 0.91 5.31 -8.49
C GLY A 84 1.92 4.18 -8.25
N THR A 85 2.03 3.65 -7.03
CA THR A 85 3.01 2.60 -6.64
C THR A 85 3.18 1.47 -7.67
N PHE A 86 2.08 0.90 -8.19
CA PHE A 86 2.09 -0.22 -9.15
C PHE A 86 1.57 0.13 -10.54
N ARG A 87 1.37 1.41 -10.85
CA ARG A 87 0.76 1.84 -12.12
C ARG A 87 1.75 1.84 -13.31
N SER A 88 2.68 0.89 -13.38
CA SER A 88 3.60 0.73 -14.52
C SER A 88 4.11 -0.71 -14.62
N TRP A 89 4.36 -1.19 -15.84
CA TRP A 89 5.05 -2.46 -16.05
C TRP A 89 6.46 -2.44 -15.45
N TYR A 90 7.18 -1.34 -15.63
CA TYR A 90 8.53 -1.14 -15.10
C TYR A 90 8.54 -1.29 -13.57
N ARG A 91 7.64 -0.59 -12.87
CA ARG A 91 7.53 -0.67 -11.40
C ARG A 91 7.05 -2.04 -10.91
N THR A 92 6.18 -2.71 -11.67
CA THR A 92 5.72 -4.06 -11.33
C THR A 92 6.85 -5.08 -11.47
N ALA A 93 7.66 -4.98 -12.51
CA ALA A 93 8.86 -5.81 -12.71
C ALA A 93 9.87 -5.60 -11.56
N MET A 94 10.16 -4.34 -11.20
CA MET A 94 11.00 -4.00 -10.05
C MET A 94 10.49 -4.67 -8.76
N MET A 95 9.19 -4.53 -8.45
CA MET A 95 8.59 -5.12 -7.25
C MET A 95 8.70 -6.65 -7.22
N LEU A 96 8.60 -7.30 -8.38
CA LEU A 96 8.79 -8.73 -8.51
C LEU A 96 10.27 -9.16 -8.53
N GLY A 97 11.22 -8.23 -8.43
CA GLY A 97 12.66 -8.52 -8.45
C GLY A 97 13.19 -8.91 -9.83
N LEU A 98 12.48 -8.52 -10.89
CA LEU A 98 12.88 -8.72 -12.28
C LEU A 98 13.63 -7.48 -12.79
N ASP A 99 14.45 -7.65 -13.83
CA ASP A 99 15.05 -6.51 -14.54
C ASP A 99 13.96 -5.79 -15.34
N PRO A 100 13.60 -4.55 -14.96
CA PRO A 100 12.49 -3.84 -15.58
C PRO A 100 12.76 -3.36 -17.01
N GLN A 101 14.02 -3.41 -17.48
CA GLN A 101 14.36 -3.05 -18.86
C GLN A 101 14.14 -4.20 -19.85
N THR A 102 14.14 -5.44 -19.36
CA THR A 102 14.09 -6.64 -20.20
C THR A 102 12.89 -7.53 -19.93
N ALA A 103 12.29 -7.42 -18.73
CA ALA A 103 11.14 -8.22 -18.35
C ALA A 103 9.91 -7.92 -19.22
N THR A 104 9.28 -8.99 -19.69
CA THR A 104 8.04 -8.94 -20.46
C THR A 104 6.82 -9.17 -19.55
N SER A 105 5.62 -8.83 -20.03
CA SER A 105 4.37 -9.14 -19.31
C SER A 105 4.21 -10.63 -19.01
N ALA A 106 4.70 -11.51 -19.89
CA ALA A 106 4.69 -12.95 -19.68
C ALA A 106 5.62 -13.38 -18.52
N ASP A 107 6.77 -12.72 -18.36
CA ASP A 107 7.68 -12.99 -17.23
C ASP A 107 7.06 -12.60 -15.90
N LEU A 108 6.38 -11.45 -15.86
CA LEU A 108 5.67 -10.99 -14.66
C LEU A 108 4.56 -11.98 -14.25
N ILE A 109 3.76 -12.43 -15.22
CA ILE A 109 2.70 -13.42 -14.99
C ILE A 109 3.30 -14.76 -14.51
N ARG A 110 4.40 -15.21 -15.13
CA ARG A 110 5.06 -16.48 -14.76
C ARG A 110 5.59 -16.42 -13.34
N VAL A 111 6.36 -15.38 -12.99
CA VAL A 111 6.88 -15.21 -11.63
C VAL A 111 5.77 -15.14 -10.58
N LEU A 112 4.68 -14.40 -10.85
CA LEU A 112 3.56 -14.31 -9.93
C LEU A 112 2.87 -15.67 -9.76
N ARG A 113 2.62 -16.38 -10.87
CA ARG A 113 2.02 -17.73 -10.85
C ARG A 113 2.87 -18.70 -10.05
N ASP A 114 4.17 -18.75 -10.33
CA ASP A 114 5.10 -19.68 -9.70
C ASP A 114 5.15 -19.41 -8.19
N ARG A 115 5.26 -18.14 -7.77
CA ARG A 115 5.24 -17.76 -6.35
C ARG A 115 3.92 -18.07 -5.65
N ILE A 116 2.77 -17.96 -6.32
CA ILE A 116 1.47 -18.28 -5.70
C ILE A 116 1.29 -19.79 -5.56
N ASN A 117 1.78 -20.57 -6.52
CA ASN A 117 1.62 -22.01 -6.55
C ASN A 117 2.67 -22.74 -5.70
N ASP A 118 3.81 -22.11 -5.44
CA ASP A 118 4.89 -22.67 -4.62
C ASP A 118 4.64 -22.52 -3.11
N ARG A 119 3.52 -23.12 -2.67
CA ARG A 119 3.02 -23.03 -1.28
C ARG A 119 3.96 -23.67 -0.26
N GLU A 120 4.72 -24.68 -0.69
CA GLU A 120 5.70 -25.41 0.15
C GLU A 120 6.84 -24.48 0.62
N HIS A 121 7.15 -23.44 -0.14
CA HIS A 121 8.21 -22.48 0.18
C HIS A 121 7.69 -21.15 0.75
N PHE A 122 6.44 -21.10 1.20
CA PHE A 122 5.93 -19.92 1.90
C PHE A 122 6.69 -19.71 3.21
N LEU A 123 7.33 -18.54 3.33
CA LEU A 123 8.07 -18.20 4.53
C LEU A 123 7.10 -17.74 5.62
N PRO A 124 7.18 -18.31 6.85
CA PRO A 124 6.38 -17.82 7.95
C PRO A 124 6.81 -16.39 8.32
N PRO A 125 5.89 -15.54 8.81
CA PRO A 125 6.24 -14.20 9.24
C PRO A 125 7.20 -14.26 10.44
N ASN A 126 8.23 -13.41 10.43
CA ASN A 126 9.10 -13.23 11.58
C ASN A 126 8.46 -12.26 12.57
N VAL A 127 8.09 -12.75 13.76
CA VAL A 127 7.48 -11.92 14.81
C VAL A 127 8.56 -11.10 15.51
N VAL A 128 8.43 -9.77 15.43
CA VAL A 128 9.39 -8.83 16.02
C VAL A 128 8.73 -7.98 17.12
N PRO A 129 9.46 -7.60 18.19
CA PRO A 129 8.88 -6.85 19.31
C PRO A 129 8.49 -5.42 18.94
N SER A 130 9.21 -4.80 17.99
CA SER A 130 8.99 -3.43 17.55
C SER A 130 9.34 -3.23 16.08
N GLY A 131 9.00 -2.07 15.54
CA GLY A 131 9.31 -1.66 14.17
C GLY A 131 8.94 -0.19 13.92
N PRO A 132 9.36 0.39 12.79
CA PRO A 132 9.13 1.81 12.48
C PRO A 132 7.65 2.23 12.51
N VAL A 133 6.72 1.29 12.27
CA VAL A 133 5.27 1.55 12.36
C VAL A 133 4.81 1.95 13.77
N LYS A 134 5.58 1.62 14.82
CA LYS A 134 5.27 1.95 16.23
C LYS A 134 5.92 3.27 16.70
N GLN A 135 6.53 4.06 15.82
CA GLN A 135 7.21 5.32 16.20
C GLN A 135 6.24 6.40 16.71
N ASN A 136 4.99 6.39 16.25
CA ASN A 136 3.94 7.29 16.72
C ASN A 136 2.73 6.43 17.11
N VAL A 137 2.28 6.55 18.36
CA VAL A 137 1.17 5.77 18.90
C VAL A 137 0.10 6.72 19.43
N VAL A 138 -1.09 6.66 18.83
CA VAL A 138 -2.26 7.45 19.21
C VAL A 138 -3.33 6.47 19.68
N THR A 139 -3.91 6.71 20.87
CA THR A 139 -4.84 5.78 21.52
C THR A 139 -6.01 6.52 22.18
N GLY A 140 -7.09 5.78 22.42
CA GLY A 140 -8.29 6.29 23.10
C GLY A 140 -8.92 7.45 22.34
N GLY A 141 -9.48 8.42 23.06
CA GLY A 141 -10.12 9.60 22.48
C GLY A 141 -9.22 10.56 21.70
N LYS A 142 -7.93 10.25 21.55
CA LYS A 142 -7.00 11.01 20.69
C LYS A 142 -7.00 10.51 19.24
N VAL A 143 -7.63 9.36 18.97
CA VAL A 143 -7.71 8.79 17.62
C VAL A 143 -8.61 9.68 16.76
N ASP A 144 -8.02 10.25 15.71
CA ASP A 144 -8.73 11.02 14.70
C ASP A 144 -8.13 10.73 13.32
N LEU A 145 -8.84 9.97 12.51
CA LEU A 145 -8.49 9.62 11.13
C LEU A 145 -8.42 10.86 10.21
N THR A 146 -9.08 11.97 10.57
CA THR A 146 -8.99 13.23 9.82
C THR A 146 -7.65 13.94 10.02
N MET A 147 -6.78 13.45 10.92
CA MET A 147 -5.39 13.93 11.04
C MET A 147 -4.51 13.54 9.84
N PHE A 148 -4.98 12.60 9.00
CA PHE A 148 -4.29 12.18 7.78
C PHE A 148 -4.85 12.92 6.56
N PRO A 149 -4.00 13.25 5.56
CA PRO A 149 -4.44 13.88 4.30
C PRO A 149 -5.18 12.88 3.41
N VAL A 150 -6.35 12.41 3.84
CA VAL A 150 -7.16 11.43 3.11
C VAL A 150 -7.78 12.10 1.87
N PRO A 151 -7.47 11.63 0.64
CA PRO A 151 -7.97 12.28 -0.56
C PRO A 151 -9.47 12.07 -0.78
N MET A 152 -10.14 13.10 -1.30
CA MET A 152 -11.36 12.94 -2.08
C MET A 152 -10.95 12.65 -3.53
N PHE A 153 -11.34 11.51 -4.09
CA PHE A 153 -10.82 11.09 -5.40
C PHE A 153 -11.64 11.66 -6.56
N GLY A 154 -12.95 11.71 -6.42
CA GLY A 154 -13.85 12.34 -7.38
C GLY A 154 -14.91 13.20 -6.69
N GLU A 155 -15.36 14.25 -7.39
CA GLU A 155 -16.40 15.17 -6.89
C GLU A 155 -17.73 14.47 -6.57
N ARG A 156 -17.97 13.31 -7.18
CA ARG A 156 -19.19 12.50 -7.02
C ARG A 156 -19.00 11.31 -6.07
N ASP A 157 -17.81 11.14 -5.50
CA ASP A 157 -17.60 10.10 -4.50
C ASP A 157 -18.43 10.42 -3.25
N GLY A 158 -18.95 9.39 -2.58
CA GLY A 158 -19.71 9.58 -1.34
C GLY A 158 -18.87 10.08 -0.15
N GLY A 159 -17.54 10.05 -0.27
CA GLY A 159 -16.63 10.49 0.79
C GLY A 159 -15.16 10.23 0.44
N ARG A 160 -14.28 10.63 1.35
CA ARG A 160 -12.83 10.45 1.23
C ARG A 160 -12.46 9.00 1.47
N PHE A 161 -11.49 8.45 0.74
CA PHE A 161 -11.09 7.05 0.91
C PHE A 161 -9.70 6.91 1.54
N ILE A 162 -9.66 6.45 2.79
CA ILE A 162 -8.41 6.19 3.52
C ILE A 162 -7.79 4.85 3.12
N GLY A 163 -8.64 3.85 2.84
CA GLY A 163 -8.23 2.54 2.38
C GLY A 163 -8.38 2.41 0.87
N THR A 164 -7.31 2.68 0.11
CA THR A 164 -7.28 2.49 -1.35
C THR A 164 -6.18 1.54 -1.80
N MET A 165 -5.03 1.63 -1.15
CA MET A 165 -3.87 0.78 -1.34
C MET A 165 -3.30 0.43 0.04
N HIS A 166 -3.86 -0.62 0.64
CA HIS A 166 -3.65 -0.98 2.05
C HIS A 166 -3.93 -2.47 2.24
N SER A 167 -3.75 -2.93 3.47
CA SER A 167 -4.02 -4.30 3.87
C SER A 167 -4.93 -4.32 5.09
N VAL A 168 -6.13 -4.89 4.94
CA VAL A 168 -6.98 -5.27 6.06
C VAL A 168 -6.59 -6.68 6.47
N ILE A 169 -6.30 -6.84 7.75
CA ILE A 169 -5.87 -8.10 8.34
C ILE A 169 -7.02 -8.63 9.20
N THR A 170 -7.52 -9.82 8.87
CA THR A 170 -8.53 -10.51 9.68
C THR A 170 -8.06 -11.91 10.04
N ARG A 171 -8.55 -12.44 11.16
CA ARG A 171 -8.19 -13.77 11.65
C ARG A 171 -9.44 -14.61 11.86
N ASP A 172 -9.49 -15.78 11.23
CA ASP A 172 -10.55 -16.76 11.44
C ASP A 172 -10.57 -17.20 12.91
N PRO A 173 -11.69 -17.06 13.63
CA PRO A 173 -11.76 -17.41 15.05
C PRO A 173 -11.80 -18.92 15.30
N ASP A 174 -11.93 -19.76 14.27
CA ASP A 174 -11.85 -21.22 14.37
C ASP A 174 -10.44 -21.76 14.14
N SER A 175 -9.90 -21.50 12.94
CA SER A 175 -8.61 -22.06 12.50
C SER A 175 -7.41 -21.22 12.93
N GLY A 176 -7.65 -19.96 13.31
CA GLY A 176 -6.59 -18.98 13.49
C GLY A 176 -5.95 -18.48 12.20
N TRP A 177 -6.47 -18.89 11.03
CA TRP A 177 -5.98 -18.48 9.71
C TRP A 177 -6.03 -16.96 9.54
N VAL A 178 -4.97 -16.37 9.00
CA VAL A 178 -4.87 -14.92 8.77
C VAL A 178 -5.12 -14.61 7.30
N ASN A 179 -6.12 -13.77 7.06
CA ASN A 179 -6.38 -13.18 5.75
C ASN A 179 -5.76 -11.78 5.70
N VAL A 180 -5.11 -11.47 4.58
CA VAL A 180 -4.62 -10.13 4.25
C VAL A 180 -5.22 -9.75 2.91
N GLY A 181 -6.17 -8.82 2.92
CA GLY A 181 -6.89 -8.40 1.72
C GLY A 181 -6.96 -6.89 1.56
N THR A 182 -7.34 -6.44 0.37
CA THR A 182 -7.52 -5.02 0.06
C THR A 182 -9.01 -4.75 -0.11
N TYR A 183 -9.58 -3.90 0.76
CA TYR A 183 -11.02 -3.60 0.75
C TYR A 183 -11.23 -2.10 0.90
N ARG A 184 -11.96 -1.46 0.00
CA ARG A 184 -12.09 0.00 0.04
C ARG A 184 -12.66 0.48 1.38
N MET A 185 -11.98 1.44 2.02
CA MET A 185 -12.42 2.05 3.28
C MET A 185 -12.72 3.53 3.07
N MET A 186 -14.01 3.87 3.14
CA MET A 186 -14.49 5.25 3.06
C MET A 186 -14.51 5.86 4.45
N LEU A 187 -13.97 7.06 4.61
CA LEU A 187 -13.97 7.82 5.85
C LEU A 187 -15.36 8.41 6.09
N HIS A 188 -15.97 8.10 7.24
CA HIS A 188 -17.23 8.74 7.66
C HIS A 188 -16.97 9.92 8.60
N ASN A 189 -16.08 9.76 9.58
CA ASN A 189 -15.68 10.78 10.54
C ASN A 189 -14.29 10.45 11.12
N GLY A 190 -13.88 11.14 12.19
CA GLY A 190 -12.57 10.93 12.83
C GLY A 190 -12.33 9.54 13.41
N THR A 191 -13.34 8.72 13.64
CA THR A 191 -13.17 7.41 14.27
C THR A 191 -13.75 6.24 13.49
N GLU A 192 -14.49 6.52 12.41
CA GLU A 192 -15.28 5.52 11.70
C GLU A 192 -15.01 5.50 10.20
N THR A 193 -14.99 4.29 9.65
CA THR A 193 -14.90 4.05 8.22
C THR A 193 -15.92 3.01 7.78
N GLY A 194 -16.46 3.18 6.58
CA GLY A 194 -17.28 2.17 5.91
C GLY A 194 -16.39 1.24 5.09
N ILE A 195 -16.64 -0.05 5.19
CA ILE A 195 -15.97 -1.11 4.43
C ILE A 195 -17.03 -2.02 3.84
N GLN A 196 -16.91 -2.33 2.54
CA GLN A 196 -17.75 -3.35 1.93
C GLN A 196 -17.19 -4.74 2.26
N ILE A 197 -18.04 -5.59 2.80
CA ILE A 197 -17.72 -6.97 3.15
C ILE A 197 -18.63 -7.88 2.31
N ASP A 198 -18.05 -8.69 1.43
CA ASP A 198 -18.78 -9.76 0.73
C ASP A 198 -18.79 -11.02 1.61
N PRO A 199 -19.95 -11.44 2.15
CA PRO A 199 -20.09 -12.63 2.98
C PRO A 199 -19.66 -13.93 2.29
N ALA A 200 -19.98 -14.04 1.00
CA ALA A 200 -20.04 -15.33 0.32
C ALA A 200 -18.70 -15.67 -0.34
N ASN A 201 -18.02 -14.67 -0.88
CA ASN A 201 -16.88 -14.91 -1.77
C ASN A 201 -15.53 -14.43 -1.22
N GLN A 202 -15.50 -13.78 -0.06
CA GLN A 202 -14.28 -13.20 0.49
C GLN A 202 -14.03 -13.66 1.93
N HIS A 203 -12.78 -13.99 2.24
CA HIS A 203 -12.39 -14.41 3.60
C HIS A 203 -12.73 -13.36 4.67
N ILE A 204 -12.68 -12.06 4.37
CA ILE A 204 -13.12 -11.02 5.33
C ILE A 204 -14.57 -11.23 5.78
N GLY A 205 -15.48 -11.54 4.84
CA GLY A 205 -16.88 -11.77 5.15
C GLY A 205 -17.10 -13.07 5.89
N GLN A 206 -16.45 -14.14 5.45
CA GLN A 206 -16.48 -15.42 6.14
C GLN A 206 -15.97 -15.30 7.58
N HIS A 207 -14.88 -14.57 7.81
CA HIS A 207 -14.37 -14.32 9.16
C HIS A 207 -15.35 -13.45 9.97
N TYR A 208 -15.83 -12.35 9.40
CA TYR A 208 -16.74 -11.42 10.06
C TYR A 208 -18.02 -12.11 10.57
N TRP A 209 -18.68 -12.92 9.74
CA TRP A 209 -19.91 -13.61 10.15
C TRP A 209 -19.71 -14.58 11.30
N LYS A 210 -18.56 -15.27 11.36
CA LYS A 210 -18.23 -16.14 12.49
C LYS A 210 -18.09 -15.36 13.81
N TYR A 211 -17.59 -14.12 13.79
CA TYR A 211 -17.58 -13.27 14.99
C TYR A 211 -18.99 -12.80 15.35
N ILE A 212 -19.80 -12.40 14.36
CA ILE A 212 -21.19 -11.99 14.56
C ILE A 212 -22.04 -13.10 15.20
N GLU A 213 -21.93 -14.34 14.71
CA GLU A 213 -22.61 -15.51 15.28
C GLU A 213 -22.22 -15.78 16.74
N ARG A 214 -21.04 -15.31 17.16
CA ARG A 214 -20.53 -15.40 18.54
C ARG A 214 -20.86 -14.18 19.39
N ASN A 215 -21.57 -13.20 18.84
CA ASN A 215 -21.80 -11.91 19.47
C ASN A 215 -20.48 -11.21 19.86
N GLN A 216 -19.48 -11.30 18.98
CA GLN A 216 -18.17 -10.67 19.11
C GLN A 216 -17.99 -9.62 18.01
N PRO A 217 -17.26 -8.52 18.29
CA PRO A 217 -16.94 -7.51 17.29
C PRO A 217 -16.02 -8.03 16.19
#